data_AF-A0A3Q3IEG6-F1
#
_entry.id   AF-A0A3Q3IEG6-F1
#
_cell.length_a   1.000
_cell.length_b   1.000
_cell.length_c   1.000
_cell.angle_alpha   90.00
_cell.angle_beta   90.00
_cell.angle_gamma   90.00
#
_symmetry.space_group_name_H-M   'P 1'
#
loop_
_entity.id
_entity.type
_entity.pdbx_description
1 polymer ?
#
loop_
_entity_poly.entity_id
_entity_poly.type
_entity_poly.pdbx_seq_one_letter_code
_entity_poly.pdbx_strand_id
1 'polypeptide(L)'
;MTTLKEDLWNTLQRLTEEDFKRFQWFLKQDDIVEGISGITEARLARADRQDTVDRMVEKYCCPRALEITRKILEKISSFFFSPATERE
;
A
#
# COMPACT_ATOMS: atom_id res chain seq x y z
N MET A 1 22.56 -0.42 9.98
CA MET A 1 21.49 0.51 9.59
C MET A 1 20.55 -0.28 8.70
N THR A 2 19.43 -0.76 9.24
CA THR A 2 18.48 -1.58 8.50
C THR A 2 17.79 -0.70 7.46
N THR A 3 17.85 -1.12 6.20
CA THR A 3 17.32 -0.37 5.08
C THR A 3 15.79 -0.37 5.21
N LEU A 4 15.17 0.78 5.49
CA LEU A 4 13.70 0.92 5.65
C LEU A 4 12.90 0.31 4.48
N LYS A 5 13.54 0.26 3.30
CA LYS A 5 13.07 -0.42 2.09
C LYS A 5 12.90 -1.93 2.26
N GLU A 6 13.82 -2.61 2.95
CA GLU A 6 13.75 -4.05 3.21
C GLU A 6 12.64 -4.40 4.19
N ASP A 7 12.37 -3.53 5.17
CA ASP A 7 11.29 -3.73 6.15
C ASP A 7 9.91 -3.63 5.46
N LEU A 8 9.75 -2.62 4.59
CA LEU A 8 8.63 -2.49 3.68
C LEU A 8 8.47 -3.74 2.82
N TRP A 9 9.55 -4.15 2.14
CA TRP A 9 9.57 -5.32 1.28
C TRP A 9 9.14 -6.61 1.99
N ASN A 10 9.70 -6.89 3.18
CA ASN A 10 9.32 -8.05 3.98
C ASN A 10 7.84 -7.98 4.41
N THR A 11 7.36 -6.79 4.78
CA THR A 11 5.94 -6.58 5.11
C THR A 11 5.05 -6.91 3.92
N LEU A 12 5.37 -6.38 2.74
CA LEU A 12 4.60 -6.66 1.52
C LEU A 12 4.70 -8.11 1.04
N GLN A 13 5.81 -8.81 1.30
CA GLN A 13 5.92 -10.25 1.02
C GLN A 13 5.02 -11.10 1.93
N ARG A 14 4.79 -10.65 3.16
CA ARG A 14 3.89 -11.34 4.11
C ARG A 14 2.42 -11.11 3.80
N LEU A 15 2.08 -10.13 2.94
CA LEU A 15 0.72 -9.90 2.46
C LEU A 15 0.33 -10.97 1.43
N THR A 16 -0.90 -11.46 1.55
CA THR A 16 -1.50 -12.30 0.51
C THR A 16 -1.69 -11.51 -0.79
N GLU A 17 -1.88 -12.19 -1.91
CA GLU A 17 -2.14 -11.51 -3.19
C GLU A 17 -3.39 -10.63 -3.15
N GLU A 18 -4.40 -11.01 -2.36
CA GLU A 18 -5.61 -10.21 -2.15
C GLU A 18 -5.33 -8.94 -1.37
N ASP A 19 -4.59 -9.05 -0.26
CA ASP A 19 -4.17 -7.89 0.53
C ASP A 19 -3.26 -6.96 -0.29
N PHE A 20 -2.37 -7.52 -1.10
CA PHE A 20 -1.51 -6.76 -1.99
C PHE A 20 -2.31 -6.04 -3.09
N LYS A 21 -3.33 -6.68 -3.69
CA LYS A 21 -4.25 -5.99 -4.61
C LYS A 21 -4.98 -4.83 -3.94
N ARG A 22 -5.47 -5.02 -2.71
CA ARG A 22 -6.09 -3.95 -1.92
C ARG A 22 -5.09 -2.84 -1.62
N PHE A 23 -3.85 -3.20 -1.30
CA PHE A 23 -2.77 -2.26 -1.05
C PHE A 23 -2.51 -1.36 -2.26
N GLN A 24 -2.43 -1.96 -3.46
CA GLN A 24 -2.29 -1.22 -4.71
C GLN A 24 -3.51 -0.34 -5.01
N TRP A 25 -4.71 -0.82 -4.69
CA TRP A 25 -5.95 -0.04 -4.83
C TRP A 25 -5.99 1.17 -3.87
N PHE A 26 -5.43 1.03 -2.68
CA PHE A 26 -5.28 2.13 -1.73
C PHE A 26 -4.18 3.11 -2.20
N LEU A 27 -3.06 2.63 -2.72
CA LEU A 27 -1.98 3.49 -3.23
C LEU A 27 -2.37 4.41 -4.41
N LYS A 28 -3.45 4.08 -5.14
CA LYS A 28 -4.01 4.97 -6.17
C LYS A 28 -4.97 6.02 -5.60
N GLN A 29 -5.48 5.85 -4.37
CA GLN A 29 -6.31 6.86 -3.71
C GLN A 29 -5.42 7.96 -3.14
N ASP A 30 -5.79 9.22 -3.37
CA ASP A 30 -5.12 10.38 -2.82
C ASP A 30 -5.53 10.67 -1.36
N ASP A 31 -6.62 10.07 -0.90
CA ASP A 31 -7.24 10.37 0.40
C ASP A 31 -6.60 9.65 1.61
N ILE A 32 -5.65 8.74 1.39
CA ILE A 32 -5.05 7.96 2.50
C ILE A 32 -4.12 8.82 3.35
N VAL A 33 -3.44 9.75 2.71
CA VAL A 33 -2.57 10.72 3.36
C VAL A 33 -2.70 12.03 2.60
N GLU A 34 -3.21 13.06 3.28
CA GLU A 34 -3.32 14.40 2.71
C GLU A 34 -1.99 14.87 2.11
N GLY A 35 -2.04 15.36 0.87
CA GLY A 35 -0.86 15.85 0.14
C GLY A 35 -0.04 14.78 -0.59
N ILE A 36 -0.56 13.56 -0.72
CA ILE A 36 0.08 12.47 -1.45
C ILE A 36 -0.65 12.19 -2.75
N SER A 37 -0.02 12.51 -3.90
CA SER A 37 -0.57 12.12 -5.20
C SER A 37 -0.39 10.63 -5.44
N GLY A 38 -1.52 9.90 -5.48
CA GLY A 38 -1.57 8.48 -5.80
C GLY A 38 -0.74 8.10 -7.02
N ILE A 39 -0.26 6.86 -7.04
CA ILE A 39 0.45 6.32 -8.21
C ILE A 39 -0.62 5.83 -9.20
N THR A 40 -0.42 6.10 -10.49
CA THR A 40 -1.36 5.71 -11.54
C THR A 40 -1.57 4.20 -11.54
N GLU A 41 -2.84 3.75 -11.56
CA GLU A 41 -3.25 2.34 -11.52
C GLU A 41 -2.53 1.49 -12.56
N ALA A 42 -2.30 2.01 -13.78
CA ALA A 42 -1.59 1.29 -14.84
C ALA A 42 -0.14 0.91 -14.46
N ARG A 43 0.52 1.70 -13.60
CA ARG A 43 1.86 1.39 -13.09
C ARG A 43 1.80 0.39 -11.96
N LEU A 44 0.81 0.52 -11.07
CA LEU A 44 0.62 -0.38 -9.93
C LEU A 44 0.14 -1.76 -10.36
N ALA A 45 -0.86 -1.87 -11.23
CA ALA A 45 -1.40 -3.15 -11.69
C ALA A 45 -0.36 -4.06 -12.38
N ARG A 46 0.71 -3.47 -12.93
CA ARG A 46 1.87 -4.19 -13.50
C ARG A 46 3.08 -4.20 -12.58
N ALA A 47 3.06 -3.43 -11.49
CA ALA A 47 4.16 -3.36 -10.54
C ALA A 47 4.16 -4.63 -9.69
N ASP A 48 5.31 -5.29 -9.69
CA ASP A 48 5.58 -6.33 -8.72
C ASP A 48 5.63 -5.73 -7.31
N ARG A 49 5.67 -6.60 -6.28
CA ARG A 49 5.83 -6.13 -4.90
C ARG A 49 7.05 -5.20 -4.78
N GLN A 50 8.10 -5.46 -5.59
CA GLN A 50 9.41 -4.83 -5.45
C GLN A 50 9.41 -3.47 -6.14
N ASP A 51 8.81 -3.42 -7.33
CA ASP A 51 8.54 -2.18 -8.05
C ASP A 51 7.62 -1.28 -7.23
N THR A 52 6.63 -1.84 -6.53
CA THR A 52 5.75 -1.07 -5.63
C THR A 52 6.52 -0.41 -4.50
N VAL A 53 7.41 -1.15 -3.82
CA VAL A 53 8.28 -0.59 -2.77
C VAL A 53 9.22 0.47 -3.33
N ASP A 54 9.83 0.21 -4.48
CA ASP A 54 10.74 1.15 -5.16
C ASP A 54 10.01 2.45 -5.51
N ARG A 55 8.81 2.35 -6.09
CA ARG A 55 7.93 3.48 -6.44
C ARG A 55 7.52 4.30 -5.24
N MET A 56 7.19 3.65 -4.13
CA MET A 56 6.83 4.35 -2.90
C MET A 56 8.02 5.11 -2.33
N VAL A 57 9.20 4.49 -2.33
CA VAL A 57 10.44 5.14 -1.86
C VAL A 57 10.86 6.28 -2.80
N GLU A 58 10.75 6.08 -4.12
CA GLU A 58 11.07 7.07 -5.15
C GLU A 58 10.13 8.29 -5.06
N LYS A 59 8.82 8.07 -4.89
CA LYS A 59 7.82 9.14 -4.92
C LYS A 59 7.60 9.82 -3.57
N TYR A 60 7.64 9.05 -2.48
CA TYR A 60 7.27 9.54 -1.15
C TYR A 60 8.46 9.69 -0.20
N CYS A 61 9.63 9.14 -0.56
CA CYS A 61 10.79 8.98 0.32
C CYS A 61 10.58 7.91 1.41
N CYS A 62 11.66 7.26 1.84
CA CYS A 62 11.65 6.13 2.79
C CYS A 62 10.74 6.30 4.02
N PRO A 63 10.77 7.42 4.77
CA PRO A 63 9.95 7.55 5.99
C PRO A 63 8.45 7.64 5.68
N ARG A 64 8.06 8.40 4.65
CA ARG A 64 6.65 8.59 4.28
C ARG A 64 6.07 7.33 3.63
N ALA A 65 6.89 6.59 2.87
CA ALA A 65 6.51 5.28 2.32
C ALA A 65 6.12 4.30 3.44
N LEU A 66 6.88 4.26 4.54
CA LEU A 66 6.57 3.44 5.70
C LEU A 66 5.25 3.83 6.38
N GLU A 67 5.01 5.13 6.56
CA GLU A 67 3.75 5.62 7.15
C GLU A 67 2.53 5.24 6.32
N ILE A 68 2.62 5.40 4.99
CA ILE A 68 1.57 5.00 4.05
C ILE A 68 1.34 3.50 4.16
N THR A 69 2.41 2.69 4.12
CA THR A 69 2.27 1.24 4.19
C THR A 69 1.59 0.80 5.47
N ARG A 70 1.97 1.37 6.62
CA ARG A 70 1.34 1.06 7.90
C ARG A 70 -0.16 1.41 7.91
N LYS A 71 -0.52 2.63 7.48
CA LYS A 71 -1.93 3.06 7.39
C LYS A 71 -2.76 2.16 6.48
N ILE A 72 -2.21 1.77 5.34
CA ILE A 72 -2.90 0.90 4.40
C ILE A 72 -3.05 -0.50 5.01
N LEU A 73 -2.01 -1.08 5.61
CA LEU A 73 -2.11 -2.36 6.31
C LEU A 73 -3.17 -2.34 7.41
N GLU A 74 -3.24 -1.27 8.21
CA GLU A 74 -4.28 -1.10 9.23
C GLU A 74 -5.68 -1.10 8.60
N LYS A 75 -5.87 -0.40 7.47
CA LYS A 75 -7.13 -0.44 6.72
C LYS A 75 -7.45 -1.83 6.17
N ILE A 76 -6.49 -2.53 5.55
CA ILE A 76 -6.74 -3.84 4.94
C ILE A 76 -7.04 -4.90 6.02
N SER A 77 -6.25 -4.90 7.10
CA SER A 77 -6.43 -5.79 8.24
C SER A 77 -7.75 -5.52 8.96
N SER A 78 -8.19 -4.26 9.02
CA SER A 78 -9.47 -3.87 9.64
C SER A 78 -10.67 -4.17 8.73
N PHE A 79 -10.50 -4.02 7.41
CA PHE A 79 -11.57 -4.22 6.42
C PHE A 79 -11.96 -5.69 6.22
N PHE A 80 -11.12 -6.65 6.64
CA PHE A 80 -11.48 -8.07 6.60
C PHE A 80 -12.67 -8.42 7.50
N PHE A 81 -13.06 -7.54 8.44
CA PHE A 81 -14.18 -7.74 9.36
C PHE A 81 -15.27 -6.65 9.23
N SER A 82 -15.68 -6.32 8.01
CA SER A 82 -16.94 -5.58 7.82
C SER A 82 -17.88 -6.31 6.86
N PRO A 83 -18.71 -7.25 7.36
CA PRO A 83 -19.92 -7.65 6.66
C PRO A 83 -20.95 -6.53 6.79
N ALA A 84 -20.90 -5.54 5.91
CA ALA A 84 -21.99 -4.58 5.71
C ALA A 84 -21.95 -3.98 4.30
N THR A 85 -22.05 -4.84 3.30
CA THR A 85 -22.83 -4.51 2.10
C THR A 85 -24.08 -5.37 2.13
N GLU A 86 -25.01 -4.98 2.99
CA GLU A 86 -26.44 -5.27 2.82
C GLU A 86 -27.03 -3.89 2.51
N ARG A 87 -26.99 -3.48 1.24
CA ARG A 87 -28.01 -3.67 0.21
C ARG A 87 -29.39 -3.16 0.64
N GLU A 88 -29.82 -2.16 -0.14
CA GLU A 88 -31.18 -1.60 -0.32
C GLU A 88 -31.58 -0.41 0.57
#